data_AF-A0A8H6J2F2-F1
#
_entry.id   AF-A0A8H6J2F2-F1
#
_cell.length_a   1.000
_cell.length_b   1.000
_cell.length_c   1.000
_cell.angle_alpha   90.00
_cell.angle_beta   90.00
_cell.angle_gamma   90.00
#
_symmetry.space_group_name_H-M   'P 1'
#
loop_
_entity.id
_entity.type
_entity.pdbx_description
1 polymer ?
#
loop_
_entity_poly.entity_id
_entity_poly.type
_entity_poly.pdbx_seq_one_letter_code
_entity_poly.pdbx_strand_id
1 'polypeptide(L)'
;MRTSSPTFSRPFWALIIPFIVHLTSPFHIGDTGSVRLGTRQDGPGLSLTKATCRYIKVNSGDGCASLVSRCKISAQDFTKFNPKKDLCSTLKEGDYVCCSAGEPYKEPKPDPPKPQADGTCATHVIKKGDSCATLGEKHGITVENIEEWNRGKTWA
;
A
#
# COMPACT_ATOMS: atom_id res chain seq x y z
N MET A 1 -16.19 -48.27 0.94
CA MET A 1 -15.36 -47.12 1.34
C MET A 1 -15.81 -45.92 0.50
N ARG A 2 -16.63 -45.02 1.05
CA ARG A 2 -16.96 -43.72 0.43
C ARG A 2 -16.42 -42.65 1.35
N THR A 3 -15.24 -42.13 1.04
CA THR A 3 -14.72 -40.92 1.66
C THR A 3 -15.28 -39.73 0.90
N SER A 4 -16.32 -39.14 1.47
CA SER A 4 -16.68 -37.72 1.45
C SER A 4 -15.98 -36.84 0.40
N SER A 5 -16.72 -36.49 -0.65
CA SER A 5 -16.49 -35.27 -1.41
C SER A 5 -16.61 -34.05 -0.48
N PRO A 6 -15.73 -33.04 -0.56
CA PRO A 6 -15.96 -31.80 0.16
C PRO A 6 -17.09 -31.06 -0.57
N THR A 7 -18.29 -31.08 -0.01
CA THR A 7 -19.35 -30.14 -0.37
C THR A 7 -18.90 -28.75 0.05
N PHE A 8 -18.23 -28.04 -0.86
CA PHE A 8 -17.97 -26.62 -0.69
C PHE A 8 -19.29 -25.89 -0.96
N SER A 9 -20.16 -25.83 0.04
CA SER A 9 -21.29 -24.90 0.06
C SER A 9 -20.71 -23.50 0.26
N ARG A 10 -20.26 -22.89 -0.84
CA ARG A 10 -19.75 -21.52 -0.88
C ARG A 10 -20.98 -20.63 -0.95
N PRO A 11 -21.29 -19.82 0.07
CA PRO A 11 -22.38 -18.87 -0.06
C PRO A 11 -22.06 -17.92 -1.22
N PHE A 12 -23.00 -17.75 -2.14
CA PHE A 12 -22.90 -16.95 -3.38
C PHE A 12 -22.55 -15.45 -3.18
N TRP A 13 -22.26 -15.02 -1.95
CA TRP A 13 -22.09 -13.63 -1.54
C TRP A 13 -20.66 -13.30 -1.05
N ALA A 14 -19.71 -14.21 -1.20
CA ALA A 14 -18.31 -14.00 -0.81
C ALA A 14 -17.42 -13.64 -2.00
N LEU A 15 -16.71 -12.50 -1.90
CA LEU A 15 -15.63 -12.16 -2.83
C LEU A 15 -14.44 -13.09 -2.60
N ILE A 16 -13.89 -13.60 -3.68
CA ILE A 16 -12.68 -14.42 -3.68
C ILE A 16 -11.51 -13.49 -3.97
N ILE A 17 -10.52 -13.48 -3.08
CA ILE A 17 -9.28 -12.71 -3.21
C ILE A 17 -8.13 -13.73 -3.40
N PRO A 18 -7.91 -14.24 -4.62
CA PRO A 18 -6.77 -15.06 -4.95
C PRO A 18 -5.50 -14.21 -4.90
N PHE A 19 -4.41 -14.84 -4.46
CA PHE A 19 -3.09 -14.24 -4.50
C PHE A 19 -2.31 -14.80 -5.69
N ILE A 20 -1.47 -13.97 -6.30
CA ILE A 20 -0.39 -14.43 -7.19
C ILE A 20 0.71 -14.96 -6.29
N VAL A 21 0.73 -16.28 -6.04
CA VAL A 21 1.96 -16.92 -5.56
C VAL A 21 3.02 -16.74 -6.64
N HIS A 22 3.84 -15.69 -6.54
CA HIS A 22 5.08 -15.67 -7.29
C HIS A 22 5.93 -16.82 -6.75
N LEU A 23 5.95 -17.93 -7.49
CA LEU A 23 6.94 -18.97 -7.37
C LEU A 23 8.30 -18.33 -7.67
N THR A 24 8.94 -17.73 -6.67
CA THR A 24 10.36 -17.42 -6.78
C THR A 24 11.11 -18.76 -6.75
N SER A 25 11.58 -19.17 -7.92
CA SER A 25 12.41 -20.36 -8.12
C SER A 25 13.59 -20.41 -7.15
N PRO A 26 13.96 -21.59 -6.62
CA PRO A 26 15.15 -21.73 -5.78
C PRO A 26 16.42 -21.59 -6.63
N PHE A 27 17.16 -20.49 -6.44
CA PHE A 27 18.49 -20.33 -7.00
C PHE A 27 19.48 -21.23 -6.24
N HIS A 28 20.19 -22.09 -6.98
CA HIS A 28 21.24 -22.96 -6.44
C HIS A 28 22.43 -22.13 -5.94
N ILE A 29 22.91 -22.45 -4.74
CA ILE A 29 24.19 -21.96 -4.21
C ILE A 29 25.30 -22.82 -4.80
N GLY A 30 26.16 -22.19 -5.60
CA GLY A 30 27.35 -22.78 -6.18
C GLY A 30 28.57 -21.89 -5.93
N ASP A 31 29.47 -22.44 -5.12
CA ASP A 31 30.91 -22.25 -5.03
C ASP A 31 31.60 -21.07 -4.32
N THR A 32 32.53 -21.55 -3.48
CA THR A 32 33.54 -20.91 -2.65
C THR A 32 34.64 -20.23 -3.46
N GLY A 33 34.97 -18.98 -3.10
CA GLY A 33 36.08 -18.22 -3.68
C GLY A 33 36.80 -17.30 -2.69
N SER A 34 37.93 -17.80 -2.17
CA SER A 34 39.15 -17.14 -1.65
C SER A 34 39.12 -15.65 -1.25
N VAL A 35 39.40 -15.40 0.04
CA VAL A 35 39.67 -14.09 0.64
C VAL A 35 41.03 -13.57 0.17
N ARG A 36 41.07 -12.36 -0.42
CA ARG A 36 42.28 -11.54 -0.48
C ARG A 36 42.06 -10.20 0.20
N LEU A 37 42.92 -9.90 1.17
CA LEU A 37 43.06 -8.62 1.85
C LEU A 37 43.43 -7.53 0.83
N GLY A 38 42.60 -6.49 0.73
CA GLY A 38 42.85 -5.32 -0.10
C GLY A 38 41.99 -4.14 0.35
N THR A 39 42.66 -3.17 1.01
CA THR A 39 42.35 -1.74 1.14
C THR A 39 40.88 -1.30 1.17
N ARG A 40 40.48 -0.82 2.36
CA ARG A 40 39.37 0.10 2.69
C ARG A 40 38.80 0.84 1.46
N GLN A 41 37.72 0.32 0.91
CA GLN A 41 36.87 1.01 -0.05
C GLN A 41 35.47 1.13 0.54
N ASP A 42 34.96 2.35 0.41
CA ASP A 42 33.67 2.83 0.84
C ASP A 42 32.58 1.78 0.61
N GLY A 43 31.92 1.38 1.69
CA GLY A 43 30.75 0.51 1.60
C GLY A 43 29.70 1.13 0.68
N PRO A 44 28.84 0.32 0.04
CA PRO A 44 27.78 0.84 -0.80
C PRO A 44 26.98 1.85 0.02
N GLY A 45 27.05 3.12 -0.42
CA GLY A 45 26.42 4.24 0.23
C GLY A 45 24.99 3.88 0.54
N LEU A 46 24.69 3.76 1.83
CA LEU A 46 23.33 3.69 2.32
C LEU A 46 22.68 4.97 1.80
N SER A 47 21.87 4.84 0.75
CA SER A 47 20.97 5.90 0.33
C SER A 47 20.11 6.19 1.55
N LEU A 48 20.48 7.22 2.30
CA LEU A 48 19.69 7.74 3.40
C LEU A 48 18.42 8.26 2.73
N THR A 49 17.43 7.38 2.59
CA THR A 49 16.06 7.76 2.23
C THR A 49 15.74 8.97 3.09
N LYS A 50 15.41 10.10 2.46
CA LYS A 50 15.15 11.33 3.20
C LYS A 50 14.08 11.00 4.23
N ALA A 51 14.32 11.36 5.49
CA ALA A 51 13.34 11.14 6.54
C ALA A 51 11.99 11.76 6.14
N THR A 52 10.88 11.12 6.55
CA THR A 52 9.55 11.68 6.35
C THR A 52 9.49 13.07 6.98
N CYS A 53 8.92 14.04 6.26
CA CYS A 53 8.74 15.39 6.78
C CYS A 53 7.87 15.38 8.04
N ARG A 54 7.99 16.38 8.91
CA ARG A 54 6.91 16.69 9.85
C ARG A 54 5.71 17.09 9.01
N TYR A 55 4.56 16.43 9.16
CA TYR A 55 3.38 16.67 8.34
C TYR A 55 2.15 17.01 9.19
N ILE A 56 1.13 17.57 8.55
CA ILE A 56 -0.22 17.69 9.10
C ILE A 56 -1.25 17.16 8.09
N LYS A 57 -2.37 16.67 8.62
CA LYS A 57 -3.53 16.28 7.82
C LYS A 57 -4.39 17.50 7.50
N VAL A 58 -4.90 17.55 6.28
CA VAL A 58 -5.87 18.53 5.80
C VAL A 58 -7.24 18.17 6.39
N ASN A 59 -7.80 19.11 7.13
CA ASN A 59 -9.14 19.04 7.70
C ASN A 59 -10.15 19.67 6.75
N SER A 60 -11.44 19.42 6.99
CA SER A 60 -12.52 20.10 6.28
C SER A 60 -12.38 21.62 6.38
N GLY A 61 -12.47 22.31 5.23
CA GLY A 61 -12.37 23.77 5.15
C GLY A 61 -10.95 24.34 5.23
N ASP A 62 -9.90 23.52 5.32
CA ASP A 62 -8.53 24.02 5.23
C ASP A 62 -8.22 24.62 3.86
N GLY A 63 -7.43 25.68 3.88
CA GLY A 63 -6.74 26.23 2.72
C GLY A 63 -5.25 26.41 3.02
N CYS A 64 -4.44 26.73 2.02
CA CYS A 64 -3.00 26.89 2.23
C CYS A 64 -2.64 27.93 3.31
N ALA A 65 -3.42 29.01 3.46
CA ALA A 65 -3.21 29.97 4.52
C ALA A 65 -3.37 29.34 5.92
N SER A 66 -4.44 28.57 6.16
CA SER A 66 -4.68 27.90 7.45
C SER A 66 -3.63 26.83 7.73
N LEU A 67 -3.21 26.08 6.71
CA LEU A 67 -2.18 25.05 6.81
C LEU A 67 -0.81 25.63 7.14
N VAL A 68 -0.42 26.74 6.52
CA VAL A 68 0.81 27.49 6.83
C VAL A 68 0.80 27.92 8.30
N SER A 69 -0.30 28.53 8.77
CA SER A 69 -0.43 28.94 10.18
C SER A 69 -0.35 27.77 11.14
N ARG A 70 -0.99 26.64 10.84
CA ARG A 70 -0.94 25.42 11.67
C ARG A 70 0.43 24.75 11.68
N CYS A 71 1.15 24.76 10.56
CA CYS A 71 2.53 24.32 10.48
C CYS A 71 3.49 25.23 11.26
N LYS A 72 3.09 26.49 11.53
CA LYS A 72 3.92 27.54 12.14
C LYS A 72 5.19 27.79 11.34
N ILE A 73 5.06 27.90 10.01
CA ILE A 73 6.16 28.19 9.08
C ILE A 73 5.79 29.34 8.15
N SER A 74 6.75 29.85 7.38
CA SER A 74 6.47 30.85 6.34
C SER A 74 5.76 30.23 5.13
N ALA A 75 5.02 31.04 4.36
CA ALA A 75 4.44 30.59 3.09
C ALA A 75 5.52 30.15 2.08
N GLN A 76 6.71 30.76 2.15
CA GLN A 76 7.85 30.39 1.31
C GLN A 76 8.37 28.99 1.67
N ASP A 77 8.54 28.69 2.96
CA ASP A 77 8.94 27.36 3.41
C ASP A 77 7.88 26.32 3.09
N PHE A 78 6.60 26.65 3.27
CA PHE A 78 5.51 25.76 2.90
C PHE A 78 5.56 25.41 1.41
N THR A 79 5.77 26.39 0.54
CA THR A 79 5.92 26.15 -0.91
C THR A 79 7.16 25.33 -1.23
N LYS A 80 8.28 25.56 -0.51
CA LYS A 80 9.52 24.80 -0.65
C LYS A 80 9.34 23.33 -0.27
N PHE A 81 8.60 23.05 0.81
CA PHE A 81 8.36 21.68 1.27
C PHE A 81 7.28 20.96 0.46
N ASN A 82 6.40 21.71 -0.22
CA ASN A 82 5.30 21.19 -1.01
C ASN A 82 5.31 21.78 -2.44
N PRO A 83 6.28 21.39 -3.29
CA PRO A 83 6.58 22.07 -4.56
C PRO A 83 5.54 21.88 -5.67
N LYS A 84 4.45 21.16 -5.41
CA LYS A 84 3.36 20.97 -6.37
C LYS A 84 2.65 22.30 -6.62
N LYS A 85 2.73 22.81 -7.86
CA LYS A 85 2.24 24.16 -8.22
C LYS A 85 0.75 24.36 -7.98
N ASP A 86 -0.04 23.32 -8.20
CA ASP A 86 -1.50 23.28 -8.06
C ASP A 86 -1.94 22.67 -6.71
N LEU A 87 -1.02 22.54 -5.74
CA LEU A 87 -1.34 21.96 -4.43
C LEU A 87 -2.57 22.64 -3.81
N CYS A 88 -2.52 23.95 -3.62
CA CYS A 88 -3.54 24.71 -2.90
C CYS A 88 -4.94 24.64 -3.53
N SER A 89 -5.04 24.38 -4.83
CA SER A 89 -6.32 24.23 -5.54
C SER A 89 -6.79 22.79 -5.65
N THR A 90 -5.96 21.80 -5.29
CA THR A 90 -6.27 20.37 -5.45
C THR A 90 -6.40 19.60 -4.14
N LEU A 91 -5.95 20.20 -3.02
CA LEU A 91 -6.05 19.61 -1.68
C LEU A 91 -7.48 19.22 -1.35
N LYS A 92 -7.64 18.02 -0.79
CA LYS A 92 -8.88 17.49 -0.26
C LYS A 92 -8.72 17.23 1.22
N GLU A 93 -9.84 17.24 1.93
CA GLU A 93 -9.88 16.70 3.28
C GLU A 93 -9.32 15.27 3.28
N GLY A 94 -8.43 14.98 4.22
CA GLY A 94 -7.75 13.69 4.29
C GLY A 94 -6.32 13.71 3.73
N ASP A 95 -6.00 14.63 2.84
CA ASP A 95 -4.63 14.78 2.30
C ASP A 95 -3.64 15.18 3.40
N TYR A 96 -2.35 15.09 3.08
CA TYR A 96 -1.26 15.48 3.98
C TYR A 96 -0.32 16.47 3.30
N VAL A 97 0.18 17.43 4.08
CA VAL A 97 1.17 18.41 3.63
C VAL A 97 2.37 18.42 4.57
N CYS A 98 3.54 18.74 4.03
CA CYS A 98 4.78 18.85 4.79
C CYS A 98 4.92 20.23 5.45
N CYS A 99 5.26 20.21 6.72
CA CYS A 99 5.63 21.36 7.55
C CYS A 99 7.15 21.45 7.80
N SER A 100 7.96 20.61 7.17
CA SER A 100 9.42 20.63 7.19
C SER A 100 9.99 20.00 5.91
N ALA A 101 11.30 20.10 5.69
CA ALA A 101 11.96 19.29 4.67
C ALA A 101 11.83 17.80 4.98
N GLY A 102 11.77 16.97 3.93
CA GLY A 102 11.65 15.52 4.03
C GLY A 102 10.81 14.94 2.90
N GLU A 103 10.56 13.64 2.95
CA GLU A 103 9.60 13.01 2.05
C GLU A 103 8.16 13.21 2.52
N PRO A 104 7.20 13.42 1.59
CA PRO A 104 5.78 13.47 1.93
C PRO A 104 5.35 12.22 2.68
N TYR A 105 4.49 12.40 3.68
CA TYR A 105 3.84 11.28 4.33
C TYR A 105 3.01 10.48 3.30
N LYS A 106 3.17 9.17 3.35
CA LYS A 106 2.34 8.22 2.63
C LYS A 106 1.69 7.35 3.67
N GLU A 107 0.37 7.29 3.65
CA GLU A 107 -0.36 6.40 4.53
C GLU A 107 0.09 4.95 4.27
N PRO A 108 0.42 4.17 5.31
CA PRO A 108 0.79 2.78 5.14
C PRO A 108 -0.34 2.04 4.42
N LYS A 109 -0.02 1.40 3.30
CA LYS A 109 -0.98 0.52 2.63
C LYS A 109 -1.12 -0.76 3.46
N PRO A 110 -2.35 -1.26 3.70
CA PRO A 110 -2.54 -2.56 4.30
C PRO A 110 -1.85 -3.65 3.47
N ASP A 111 -1.38 -4.69 4.15
CA ASP A 111 -0.91 -5.89 3.45
C ASP A 111 -2.08 -6.54 2.69
N PRO A 112 -1.87 -6.99 1.45
CA PRO A 112 -2.84 -7.80 0.73
C PRO A 112 -3.25 -9.03 1.54
N PRO A 113 -4.50 -9.53 1.36
CA PRO A 113 -4.96 -10.72 2.05
C PRO A 113 -4.06 -11.91 1.72
N LYS A 114 -3.66 -12.64 2.77
CA LYS A 114 -2.87 -13.87 2.63
C LYS A 114 -3.81 -15.08 2.47
N PRO A 115 -3.37 -16.13 1.75
CA PRO A 115 -4.11 -17.40 1.71
C PRO A 115 -4.39 -17.95 3.10
N GLN A 116 -5.45 -18.74 3.22
CA GLN A 116 -5.73 -19.51 4.42
C GLN A 116 -4.70 -20.64 4.57
N ALA A 117 -4.60 -21.21 5.78
CA ALA A 117 -3.62 -22.26 6.09
C ALA A 117 -3.78 -23.52 5.22
N ASP A 118 -4.99 -23.76 4.69
CA ASP A 118 -5.30 -24.87 3.78
C ASP A 118 -4.96 -24.55 2.31
N GLY A 119 -4.35 -23.40 2.04
CA GLY A 119 -3.98 -22.94 0.70
C GLY A 119 -5.14 -22.33 -0.08
N THR A 120 -6.34 -22.23 0.49
CA THR A 120 -7.46 -21.56 -0.17
C THR A 120 -7.30 -20.05 -0.15
N CYS A 121 -7.87 -19.38 -1.17
CA CYS A 121 -7.85 -17.93 -1.26
C CYS A 121 -8.52 -17.30 -0.03
N ALA A 122 -8.03 -16.12 0.36
CA ALA A 122 -8.78 -15.27 1.28
C ALA A 122 -10.15 -14.97 0.68
N THR A 123 -11.16 -14.90 1.55
CA THR A 123 -12.52 -14.52 1.15
C THR A 123 -13.02 -13.38 2.02
N HIS A 124 -13.84 -12.51 1.42
CA HIS A 124 -14.53 -11.45 2.13
C HIS A 124 -16.03 -11.57 1.86
N VAL A 125 -16.83 -11.77 2.90
CA VAL A 125 -18.29 -11.77 2.79
C VAL A 125 -18.77 -10.33 2.70
N ILE A 126 -19.48 -9.98 1.62
CA ILE A 126 -20.00 -8.63 1.41
C ILE A 126 -20.96 -8.25 2.54
N LYS A 127 -20.73 -7.06 3.10
CA LYS A 127 -21.56 -6.43 4.12
C LYS A 127 -22.19 -5.16 3.57
N LYS A 128 -23.26 -4.70 4.23
CA LYS A 128 -23.88 -3.41 3.91
C LYS A 128 -22.83 -2.30 4.00
N GLY A 129 -22.69 -1.53 2.92
CA GLY A 129 -21.71 -0.44 2.81
C GLY A 129 -20.39 -0.84 2.14
N ASP A 130 -20.19 -2.11 1.82
CA ASP A 130 -19.04 -2.50 0.99
C ASP A 130 -19.24 -2.05 -0.46
N SER A 131 -18.16 -1.54 -1.04
CA SER A 131 -17.99 -1.26 -2.46
C SER A 131 -16.61 -1.77 -2.88
N CYS A 132 -16.37 -1.94 -4.19
CA CYS A 132 -15.04 -2.34 -4.66
C CYS A 132 -13.95 -1.35 -4.20
N ALA A 133 -14.27 -0.05 -4.16
CA ALA A 133 -13.33 0.98 -3.69
C ALA A 133 -12.98 0.81 -2.21
N THR A 134 -13.99 0.72 -1.33
CA THR A 134 -13.76 0.60 0.11
C THR A 134 -13.08 -0.73 0.48
N LEU A 135 -13.33 -1.79 -0.29
CA LEU A 135 -12.64 -3.07 -0.10
C LEU A 135 -11.22 -3.05 -0.63
N GLY A 136 -10.97 -2.35 -1.74
CA GLY A 136 -9.63 -2.13 -2.27
C GLY A 136 -8.74 -1.44 -1.24
N GLU A 137 -9.22 -0.33 -0.66
CA GLU A 137 -8.52 0.39 0.40
C GLU A 137 -8.28 -0.49 1.63
N LYS A 138 -9.32 -1.17 2.11
CA LYS A 138 -9.26 -2.03 3.30
C LYS A 138 -8.26 -3.17 3.16
N HIS A 139 -8.12 -3.72 1.95
CA HIS A 139 -7.30 -4.90 1.67
C HIS A 139 -6.01 -4.57 0.91
N GLY A 140 -5.68 -3.29 0.68
CA GLY A 140 -4.48 -2.91 -0.04
C GLY A 140 -4.42 -3.42 -1.49
N ILE A 141 -5.58 -3.60 -2.14
CA ILE A 141 -5.73 -4.10 -3.52
C ILE A 141 -6.48 -3.08 -4.38
N THR A 142 -6.42 -3.20 -5.69
CA THR A 142 -7.16 -2.31 -6.59
C THR A 142 -8.54 -2.87 -6.95
N VAL A 143 -9.41 -2.02 -7.52
CA VAL A 143 -10.71 -2.47 -8.04
C VAL A 143 -10.50 -3.49 -9.17
N GLU A 144 -9.50 -3.26 -10.02
CA GLU A 144 -9.15 -4.16 -11.13
C GLU A 144 -8.76 -5.54 -10.60
N ASN A 145 -7.97 -5.61 -9.52
CA ASN A 145 -7.67 -6.88 -8.86
C ASN A 145 -8.95 -7.61 -8.44
N ILE A 146 -9.88 -6.92 -7.76
CA ILE A 146 -11.14 -7.51 -7.31
C ILE A 146 -11.94 -8.04 -8.50
N GLU A 147 -12.05 -7.28 -9.59
CA GLU A 147 -12.80 -7.67 -10.78
C GLU A 147 -12.17 -8.86 -11.51
N GLU A 148 -10.85 -8.83 -11.74
CA GLU A 148 -10.11 -9.89 -12.41
C GLU A 148 -10.28 -11.23 -11.70
N TRP A 149 -10.15 -11.21 -10.37
CA TRP A 149 -10.18 -12.40 -9.53
C TRP A 149 -11.56 -13.07 -9.42
N ASN A 150 -12.60 -12.27 -9.59
CA ASN A 150 -14.01 -12.68 -9.48
C ASN A 150 -14.70 -12.81 -10.85
N ARG A 151 -13.98 -12.58 -11.95
CA ARG A 151 -14.51 -12.70 -13.31
C ARG A 151 -15.14 -14.08 -13.53
N GLY A 152 -16.45 -14.08 -13.84
CA GLY A 152 -17.23 -15.30 -14.09
C GLY A 152 -17.56 -16.13 -12.83
N LYS A 153 -17.35 -15.62 -11.62
CA LYS A 153 -17.58 -16.36 -10.35
C LYS A 153 -18.69 -15.77 -9.48
N THR A 154 -19.13 -14.54 -9.73
CA THR A 154 -20.06 -13.81 -8.85
C THR A 154 -21.49 -13.71 -9.38
N TRP A 155 -21.75 -14.02 -10.65
CA TRP A 155 -23.06 -13.90 -11.31
C TRP A 155 -23.18 -14.99 -12.39
N ALA A 156 -23.73 -16.14 -11.98
CA ALA A 156 -24.22 -17.22 -12.82
C ALA A 156 -25.54 -17.73 -12.25
#